data_AF-A0A7S2CWT5-F1
#
_entry.id   AF-A0A7S2CWT5-F1
#
_cell.length_a   1.000
_cell.length_b   1.000
_cell.length_c   1.000
_cell.angle_alpha   90.00
_cell.angle_beta   90.00
_cell.angle_gamma   90.00
#
_symmetry.space_group_name_H-M   'P 1'
#
loop_
_entity.id
_entity.type
_entity.pdbx_description
1 polymer ?
#
loop_
_entity_poly.entity_id
_entity_poly.type
_entity_poly.pdbx_seq_one_letter_code
_entity_poly.pdbx_strand_id
1 'polypeptide(L)'
;SIAFADFLASFPTFPRHVRIVRASLGTEGRWAHCPYIIAEGFRMKFPGLAILQLELSLKASASINDVPFVELASALIRIGIRVEVTNIRCRAVQYEFLRAALDHAGAVVHQLEDERHSAFPFSHPRCTWTETTLVS
;
A
#
# COMPACT_ATOMS: atom_id res chain seq x y z
N SER A 1 -11.86 -13.90 -2.94
CA SER A 1 -11.44 -12.49 -3.09
C SER A 1 -12.26 -11.65 -2.14
N ILE A 2 -11.66 -10.96 -1.18
CA ILE A 2 -12.33 -9.95 -0.36
C ILE A 2 -12.74 -8.78 -1.27
N ALA A 3 -13.96 -8.25 -1.15
CA ALA A 3 -14.35 -7.05 -1.87
C ALA A 3 -13.62 -5.84 -1.27
N PHE A 4 -13.31 -4.81 -2.07
CA PHE A 4 -12.57 -3.64 -1.55
C PHE A 4 -13.32 -2.93 -0.41
N ALA A 5 -14.65 -2.93 -0.45
CA ALA A 5 -15.48 -2.42 0.65
C ALA A 5 -15.24 -3.21 1.95
N ASP A 6 -15.11 -4.54 1.88
CA ASP A 6 -14.83 -5.40 3.04
C ASP A 6 -13.40 -5.18 3.57
N PHE A 7 -12.43 -4.91 2.68
CA PHE A 7 -11.07 -4.51 3.06
C PHE A 7 -11.08 -3.17 3.81
N LEU A 8 -11.73 -2.13 3.27
CA LEU A 8 -11.89 -0.85 3.97
C LEU A 8 -12.66 -1.00 5.30
N ALA A 9 -13.63 -1.91 5.35
CA ALA A 9 -14.37 -2.22 6.56
C ALA A 9 -13.52 -2.96 7.60
N SER A 10 -12.52 -3.75 7.18
CA SER A 10 -11.61 -4.48 8.07
C SER A 10 -10.72 -3.58 8.92
N PHE A 11 -10.46 -2.35 8.45
CA PHE A 11 -9.80 -1.34 9.25
C PHE A 11 -10.72 -0.89 10.40
N PRO A 12 -10.23 -0.83 11.65
CA PRO A 12 -11.00 -0.28 12.74
C PRO A 12 -11.38 1.19 12.45
N THR A 13 -12.39 1.70 13.14
CA THR A 13 -12.73 3.13 13.04
C THR A 13 -11.58 3.93 13.65
N PHE A 14 -10.79 4.61 12.83
CA PHE A 14 -9.65 5.38 13.32
C PHE A 14 -10.07 6.76 13.84
N PRO A 15 -9.48 7.22 14.96
CA PRO A 15 -9.67 8.58 15.42
C PRO A 15 -9.24 9.61 14.37
N ARG A 16 -9.92 10.76 14.33
CA ARG A 16 -9.63 11.86 13.36
C ARG A 16 -8.21 12.43 13.47
N HIS A 17 -7.52 12.22 14.59
CA HIS A 17 -6.15 12.66 14.78
C HIS A 17 -5.10 11.72 14.16
N VAL A 18 -5.50 10.56 13.65
CA VAL A 18 -4.59 9.63 12.98
C VAL A 18 -4.22 10.20 11.62
N ARG A 19 -2.95 10.56 11.47
CA ARG A 19 -2.39 11.18 10.26
C ARG A 19 -1.65 10.18 9.37
N ILE A 20 -1.24 9.05 9.93
CA ILE A 20 -0.37 8.07 9.26
C ILE A 20 -1.05 6.71 9.32
N VAL A 21 -1.20 6.07 8.16
CA VAL A 21 -1.68 4.68 8.05
C VAL A 21 -0.61 3.85 7.37
N ARG A 22 -0.37 2.65 7.87
CA ARG A 22 0.54 1.67 7.25
C ARG A 22 -0.29 0.52 6.67
N ALA A 23 0.00 0.16 5.42
CA ALA A 23 -0.67 -0.92 4.72
C ALA A 23 0.33 -1.74 3.89
N SER A 24 0.06 -3.03 3.77
CA SER A 24 0.81 -3.93 2.88
C SER A 24 -0.06 -4.29 1.68
N LEU A 25 0.45 -4.07 0.47
CA LEU A 25 -0.24 -4.32 -0.79
C LEU A 25 0.52 -5.38 -1.60
N GLY A 26 -0.17 -6.47 -1.91
CA GLY A 26 0.36 -7.56 -2.71
C GLY A 26 -0.21 -7.60 -4.13
N THR A 27 0.33 -8.50 -4.94
CA THR A 27 -0.25 -8.93 -6.23
C THR A 27 -1.19 -10.14 -6.07
N GLU A 28 -1.59 -10.47 -4.85
CA GLU A 28 -2.51 -11.58 -4.55
C GLU A 28 -3.95 -11.13 -4.72
N GLY A 29 -4.48 -11.38 -5.92
CA GLY A 29 -5.84 -11.04 -6.30
C GLY A 29 -5.87 -10.06 -7.47
N ARG A 30 -6.92 -10.17 -8.32
CA ARG A 30 -7.21 -9.11 -9.28
C ARG A 30 -7.55 -7.86 -8.49
N TRP A 31 -6.88 -6.75 -8.79
CA TRP A 31 -7.26 -5.43 -8.31
C TRP A 31 -8.62 -5.09 -8.93
N ALA A 32 -9.69 -5.47 -8.24
CA ALA A 32 -11.06 -5.39 -8.76
C ALA A 32 -11.58 -3.95 -8.89
N HIS A 33 -10.82 -2.97 -8.37
CA HIS A 33 -11.19 -1.57 -8.35
C HIS A 33 -10.06 -0.72 -8.92
N CYS A 34 -10.45 0.34 -9.63
CA CYS A 34 -9.48 1.27 -10.16
C CYS A 34 -8.78 2.04 -9.02
N PRO A 35 -7.53 2.48 -9.22
CA PRO A 35 -6.75 3.24 -8.24
C PRO A 35 -7.46 4.43 -7.59
N TYR A 36 -8.27 5.16 -8.36
CA TYR A 36 -9.03 6.32 -7.89
C TYR A 36 -10.09 5.96 -6.86
N ILE A 37 -10.83 4.86 -7.07
CA ILE A 37 -11.82 4.37 -6.10
C ILE A 37 -11.11 3.98 -4.80
N ILE A 38 -9.93 3.40 -4.91
CA ILE A 38 -9.14 3.00 -3.75
C ILE A 38 -8.72 4.24 -2.94
N ALA A 39 -8.17 5.24 -3.62
CA ALA A 39 -7.74 6.49 -3.01
C ALA A 39 -8.89 7.22 -2.29
N GLU A 40 -10.05 7.36 -2.96
CA GLU A 40 -11.25 7.96 -2.36
C GLU A 40 -11.76 7.16 -1.15
N GLY A 41 -11.68 5.83 -1.22
CA GLY A 41 -12.00 4.94 -0.11
C GLY A 41 -11.14 5.22 1.14
N PHE A 42 -9.82 5.38 0.95
CA PHE A 42 -8.93 5.79 2.05
C PHE A 42 -9.28 7.18 2.58
N ARG A 43 -9.54 8.16 1.71
CA ARG A 43 -9.93 9.51 2.14
C ARG A 43 -11.19 9.52 3.01
N MET A 44 -12.21 8.76 2.59
CA MET A 44 -13.48 8.66 3.29
C MET A 44 -13.34 7.91 4.63
N LYS A 45 -12.59 6.80 4.63
CA LYS A 45 -12.37 5.98 5.83
C LYS A 45 -11.47 6.69 6.86
N PHE A 46 -10.51 7.49 6.39
CA PHE A 46 -9.49 8.13 7.21
C PHE A 46 -9.44 9.65 6.92
N PRO A 47 -10.39 10.45 7.43
CA PRO A 47 -10.47 11.87 7.10
C PRO A 47 -9.29 12.71 7.61
N GLY A 48 -8.52 12.18 8.58
CA GLY A 48 -7.27 12.79 9.07
C GLY A 48 -6.02 12.35 8.31
N LEU A 49 -6.12 11.39 7.38
CA LEU A 49 -4.98 10.79 6.73
C LEU A 49 -4.18 11.81 5.92
N ALA A 50 -2.89 11.89 6.22
CA ALA A 50 -1.94 12.74 5.51
C ALA A 50 -0.80 11.91 4.88
N ILE A 51 -0.46 10.76 5.47
CA ILE A 51 0.63 9.90 5.01
C ILE A 51 0.15 8.45 4.94
N LEU A 52 0.28 7.81 3.79
CA LEU A 52 0.10 6.37 3.62
C LEU A 52 1.46 5.70 3.42
N GLN A 53 1.87 4.90 4.41
CA GLN A 53 3.06 4.08 4.37
C GLN A 53 2.74 2.73 3.74
N LEU A 54 3.35 2.43 2.59
CA LEU A 54 3.10 1.24 1.81
C LEU A 54 4.27 0.26 1.90
N GLU A 55 3.94 -1.01 2.10
CA GLU A 55 4.82 -2.14 1.80
C GLU A 55 4.28 -2.85 0.56
N LEU A 56 5.10 -2.99 -0.47
CA LEU A 56 4.70 -3.59 -1.74
C LEU A 56 5.27 -5.00 -1.86
N SER A 57 4.47 -5.94 -2.32
CA SER A 57 4.90 -7.31 -2.60
C SER A 57 4.45 -7.73 -3.99
N LEU A 58 5.40 -8.08 -4.86
CA LEU A 58 5.14 -8.57 -6.21
C LEU A 58 5.46 -10.06 -6.29
N LYS A 59 4.50 -10.85 -6.78
CA LYS A 59 4.75 -12.23 -7.18
C LYS A 59 5.80 -12.28 -8.27
N ALA A 60 6.64 -13.30 -8.19
CA ALA A 60 7.72 -13.54 -9.15
C ALA A 60 7.24 -13.67 -10.61
N SER A 61 5.97 -14.05 -10.82
CA SER A 61 5.34 -14.20 -12.14
C SER A 61 4.56 -12.97 -12.61
N ALA A 62 4.38 -11.95 -11.76
CA ALA A 62 3.63 -10.75 -12.12
C ALA A 62 4.52 -9.80 -12.94
N SER A 63 3.99 -9.29 -14.07
CA SER A 63 4.63 -8.16 -14.76
C SER A 63 4.45 -6.91 -13.93
N ILE A 64 5.42 -6.00 -13.95
CA ILE A 64 5.33 -4.74 -13.22
C ILE A 64 4.20 -3.87 -13.79
N ASN A 65 3.97 -3.97 -15.10
CA ASN A 65 2.91 -3.24 -15.80
C ASN A 65 1.51 -3.75 -15.44
N ASP A 66 1.41 -4.96 -14.89
CA ASP A 66 0.11 -5.56 -14.52
C ASP A 66 -0.32 -5.13 -13.11
N VAL A 67 0.51 -4.38 -12.38
CA VAL A 67 0.24 -3.99 -11.00
C VAL A 67 0.06 -2.48 -10.89
N PRO A 68 -1.11 -2.00 -10.45
CA PRO A 68 -1.44 -0.57 -10.50
C PRO A 68 -0.82 0.22 -9.32
N PHE A 69 0.35 -0.17 -8.81
CA PHE A 69 0.99 0.51 -7.67
C PHE A 69 1.33 1.96 -7.97
N VAL A 70 1.85 2.22 -9.17
CA VAL A 70 2.23 3.57 -9.61
C VAL A 70 1.00 4.44 -9.80
N GLU A 71 -0.04 3.89 -10.42
CA GLU A 71 -1.33 4.58 -10.61
C GLU A 71 -2.02 4.86 -9.27
N LEU A 72 -1.96 3.92 -8.31
CA LEU A 72 -2.46 4.12 -6.95
C LEU A 72 -1.70 5.22 -6.22
N ALA A 73 -0.37 5.20 -6.26
CA ALA A 73 0.44 6.25 -5.65
C ALA A 73 0.05 7.62 -6.21
N SER A 74 -0.09 7.72 -7.53
CA SER A 74 -0.50 8.94 -8.23
C SER A 74 -1.89 9.41 -7.80
N ALA A 75 -2.86 8.48 -7.70
CA ALA A 75 -4.22 8.78 -7.28
C ALA A 75 -4.29 9.28 -5.84
N LEU A 76 -3.55 8.66 -4.92
CA LEU A 76 -3.45 9.07 -3.51
C LEU A 76 -2.81 10.46 -3.35
N ILE A 77 -1.72 10.72 -4.07
CA ILE A 77 -1.04 12.03 -4.05
C ILE A 77 -1.96 13.13 -4.56
N ARG A 78 -2.71 12.87 -5.64
CA ARG A 78 -3.66 13.83 -6.23
C ARG A 78 -4.75 14.26 -5.25
N ILE A 79 -5.14 13.41 -4.31
CA ILE A 79 -6.14 13.73 -3.27
C ILE A 79 -5.50 14.26 -1.97
N GLY A 80 -4.21 14.58 -1.98
CA GLY A 80 -3.49 15.21 -0.87
C GLY A 80 -2.89 14.24 0.15
N ILE A 81 -2.81 12.93 -0.17
CA ILE A 81 -2.17 11.93 0.70
C ILE A 81 -0.74 11.72 0.22
N ARG A 82 0.24 12.02 1.07
CA ARG A 82 1.65 11.68 0.81
C ARG A 82 1.82 10.17 0.85
N VAL A 83 2.52 9.61 -0.13
CA VAL A 83 2.80 8.17 -0.20
C VAL A 83 4.26 7.93 0.14
N GLU A 84 4.50 7.05 1.11
CA GLU A 84 5.83 6.62 1.54
C GLU A 84 5.94 5.10 1.32
N VAL A 85 6.80 4.66 0.40
CA VAL A 85 7.03 3.23 0.14
C VAL A 85 8.20 2.78 1.00
N THR A 86 7.93 1.95 1.98
CA THR A 86 8.90 1.55 3.02
C THR A 86 9.58 0.23 2.73
N ASN A 87 8.98 -0.62 1.89
CA ASN A 87 9.57 -1.90 1.48
C ASN A 87 8.97 -2.32 0.13
N ILE A 88 9.80 -2.87 -0.75
CA ILE A 88 9.37 -3.47 -2.02
C ILE A 88 9.96 -4.87 -2.11
N ARG A 89 9.12 -5.89 -1.98
CA ARG A 89 9.50 -7.29 -2.13
C ARG A 89 9.22 -7.74 -3.56
N CYS A 90 10.25 -7.76 -4.40
CA CYS A 90 10.17 -8.22 -5.78
C CYS A 90 11.55 -8.73 -6.27
N ARG A 91 11.64 -9.16 -7.55
CA ARG A 91 12.94 -9.51 -8.14
C ARG A 91 13.79 -8.25 -8.36
N ALA A 92 15.12 -8.37 -8.28
CA ALA A 92 16.04 -7.24 -8.47
C ALA A 92 15.79 -6.46 -9.77
N VAL A 93 15.54 -7.16 -10.88
CA VAL A 93 15.24 -6.54 -12.19
C VAL A 93 13.93 -5.74 -12.20
N GLN A 94 13.00 -6.05 -11.29
CA GLN A 94 11.74 -5.33 -11.15
C GLN A 94 11.84 -4.17 -10.18
N TYR A 95 12.72 -4.29 -9.19
CA TYR A 95 12.89 -3.32 -8.12
C TYR A 95 13.24 -1.94 -8.66
N GLU A 96 14.30 -1.83 -9.47
CA GLU A 96 14.76 -0.52 -9.96
C GLU A 96 13.71 0.19 -10.82
N PHE A 97 13.03 -0.56 -11.70
CA PHE A 97 11.96 0.00 -12.50
C PHE A 97 10.81 0.50 -11.62
N LEU A 98 10.36 -0.32 -10.66
CA LEU A 98 9.24 0.05 -9.80
C LEU A 98 9.60 1.22 -8.88
N ARG A 99 10.82 1.23 -8.33
CA ARG A 99 11.36 2.33 -7.53
C ARG A 99 11.35 3.63 -8.32
N ALA A 100 11.92 3.63 -9.53
CA ALA A 100 11.98 4.81 -10.38
C ALA A 100 10.58 5.30 -10.80
N ALA A 101 9.66 4.38 -11.12
CA ALA A 101 8.30 4.74 -11.50
C ALA A 101 7.49 5.33 -10.33
N LEU A 102 7.68 4.80 -9.11
CA LEU A 102 7.05 5.33 -7.89
C LEU A 102 7.61 6.70 -7.52
N ASP A 103 8.92 6.88 -7.61
CA ASP A 103 9.58 8.16 -7.37
C ASP A 103 9.11 9.22 -8.39
N HIS A 104 9.01 8.84 -9.67
CA HIS A 104 8.46 9.70 -10.72
C HIS A 104 6.98 10.08 -10.48
N ALA A 105 6.19 9.17 -9.90
CA ALA A 105 4.81 9.46 -9.48
C ALA A 105 4.73 10.36 -8.23
N GLY A 106 5.86 10.71 -7.61
CA GLY A 106 5.95 11.57 -6.44
C GLY A 106 5.88 10.83 -5.10
N ALA A 107 5.96 9.49 -5.10
CA ALA A 107 6.04 8.72 -3.87
C ALA A 107 7.48 8.75 -3.32
N VAL A 108 7.62 8.86 -2.00
CA VAL A 108 8.94 8.77 -1.37
C VAL A 108 9.26 7.30 -1.15
N VAL A 109 10.30 6.79 -1.82
CA VAL A 109 10.73 5.39 -1.66
C VAL A 109 11.90 5.31 -0.69
N HIS A 110 11.66 4.68 0.46
CA HIS A 110 12.69 4.37 1.44
C HIS A 110 13.25 2.98 1.16
N GLN A 111 14.55 2.89 0.89
CA GLN A 111 15.24 1.62 0.88
C GLN A 111 15.62 1.31 2.34
N LEU A 112 14.86 0.41 2.98
CA LEU A 112 15.38 -0.27 4.17
C LEU A 112 16.51 -1.18 3.66
N GLU A 113 17.74 -0.65 3.63
CA GLU A 113 18.92 -1.51 3.75
C GLU A 113 18.71 -2.40 4.97
N ASP A 114 19.16 -3.64 4.88
CA ASP A 114 18.88 -4.76 5.77
C ASP A 114 19.44 -4.52 7.20
N GLU A 115 18.96 -3.50 7.88
CA GLU A 115 19.29 -3.19 9.25
C GLU A 115 18.24 -3.86 10.13
N ARG A 116 18.68 -5.00 10.68
CA ARG A 116 18.26 -5.46 11.99
C ARG A 116 18.01 -4.21 12.85
N HIS A 117 16.78 -4.04 13.34
CA HIS A 117 16.34 -2.95 14.22
C HIS A 117 15.96 -1.63 13.54
N SER A 118 14.72 -1.54 13.07
CA SER A 118 13.98 -0.27 13.19
C SER A 118 12.57 -0.56 13.69
N ALA A 119 12.48 -0.81 14.99
CA ALA A 119 11.22 -0.79 15.71
C ALA A 119 10.82 0.68 15.90
N PHE A 120 10.03 1.20 14.97
CA PHE A 120 9.36 2.48 15.18
C PHE A 120 8.37 2.33 16.36
N PRO A 121 8.41 3.20 17.38
CA PRO A 121 7.76 2.98 18.68
C PRO A 121 6.22 3.00 18.65
N PHE A 122 5.60 3.24 17.48
CA PHE A 122 4.15 3.27 17.31
C PHE A 122 3.71 2.42 16.11
N SER A 123 4.13 1.14 16.11
CA SER A 123 3.64 0.15 15.16
C SER A 123 2.13 -0.08 15.36
N HIS A 124 1.33 0.56 14.52
CA HIS A 124 -0.10 0.27 14.36
C HIS A 124 -0.29 -1.18 13.87
N PRO A 125 -1.44 -1.83 14.13
CA PRO A 125 -1.70 -3.19 13.67
C PRO A 125 -1.49 -3.26 12.15
N ARG A 126 -0.58 -4.13 11.72
CA ARG A 126 -0.32 -4.38 10.30
C ARG A 126 -1.53 -5.14 9.73
N CYS A 127 -2.38 -4.46 8.97
CA CYS A 127 -3.39 -5.14 8.16
C CYS A 127 -2.71 -5.70 6.91
N THR A 128 -2.51 -7.01 6.89
CA THR A 128 -2.09 -7.76 5.72
C THR A 128 -3.29 -8.08 4.86
N TRP A 129 -3.18 -7.88 3.55
CA TRP A 129 -4.14 -8.42 2.58
C TRP A 129 -3.89 -9.94 2.46
N THR A 130 -4.25 -10.69 3.48
CA THR A 130 -4.06 -12.15 3.55
C THR A 130 -5.33 -12.87 3.13
N GLU A 131 -5.17 -13.86 2.24
CA GLU A 131 -6.22 -14.82 1.88
C GLU A 131 -6.80 -15.48 3.13
N THR A 132 -8.14 -15.45 3.23
CA THR A 132 -8.85 -16.35 4.10
C THR A 132 -8.64 -17.77 3.57
N THR A 133 -7.77 -18.54 4.20
CA THR A 133 -7.85 -20.00 4.13
C THR A 133 -9.23 -20.41 4.61
N LEU A 134 -10.05 -20.85 3.67
CA LEU A 134 -11.25 -21.64 3.94
C LEU A 134 -10.81 -22.90 4.69
N VAL A 135 -10.99 -22.90 6.00
CA VAL A 135 -11.04 -24.17 6.74
C VAL A 135 -12.45 -24.71 6.52
N SER A 136 -12.47 -25.90 5.93
CA SER A 136 -13.65 -26.70 5.58
C SER A 136 -14.43 -27.15 6.81
#